data_AF-A0A7V5WNE6-F1
#
_entry.id   AF-A0A7V5WNE6-F1
#
_cell.length_a   1.000
_cell.length_b   1.000
_cell.length_c   1.000
_cell.angle_alpha   90.00
_cell.angle_beta   90.00
_cell.angle_gamma   90.00
#
_symmetry.space_group_name_H-M   'P 1'
#
loop_
_entity.id
_entity.type
_entity.pdbx_description
1 polymer ?
#
loop_
_entity_poly.entity_id
_entity_poly.type
_entity_poly.pdbx_seq_one_letter_code
_entity_poly.pdbx_strand_id
1 'polypeptide(L)'
;KLGPSVISVYVLDNNQALSGAKVEVTGDMSHAGMVPVISEALETEAGLYQTKDFEFTMAGDWILSVLIKTADGKKLNLEKKLSVAGK
;
A
#
# COMPACT_ATOMS: atom_id res chain seq x y z
N LYS A 1 7.81 -4.11 -16.44
CA LYS A 1 8.26 -4.40 -15.07
C LYS A 1 9.38 -3.46 -14.69
N LEU A 2 9.16 -2.58 -13.72
CA LEU A 2 10.13 -1.57 -13.29
C LEU A 2 11.09 -2.09 -12.21
N GLY A 3 10.78 -3.25 -11.63
CA GLY A 3 11.47 -3.83 -10.49
C GLY A 3 10.64 -3.72 -9.21
N PRO A 4 11.03 -4.46 -8.15
CA PRO A 4 10.31 -4.47 -6.88
C PRO A 4 10.26 -3.08 -6.25
N SER A 5 9.13 -2.77 -5.61
CA SER A 5 8.90 -1.52 -4.88
C SER A 5 8.41 -1.83 -3.48
N VAL A 6 9.00 -1.19 -2.48
CA VAL A 6 8.55 -1.33 -1.09
C VAL A 6 7.61 -0.17 -0.77
N ILE A 7 6.36 -0.50 -0.48
CA ILE A 7 5.40 0.46 0.06
C ILE A 7 5.47 0.38 1.57
N SER A 8 5.82 1.51 2.20
CA SER A 8 5.84 1.66 3.66
C SER A 8 4.60 2.42 4.10
N VAL A 9 3.84 1.84 5.03
CA VAL A 9 2.63 2.42 5.62
C VAL A 9 2.88 2.62 7.11
N TYR A 10 2.83 3.87 7.55
CA TYR A 10 2.84 4.20 8.97
C TYR A 10 1.40 4.32 9.48
N VAL A 11 1.05 3.51 10.47
CA VAL A 11 -0.28 3.52 11.10
C VAL A 11 -0.14 4.09 12.50
N LEU A 12 -0.86 5.19 12.74
CA LEU A 12 -0.87 5.89 14.02
C LEU A 12 -2.31 5.98 14.56
N ASP A 13 -2.48 5.87 15.87
CA ASP A 13 -3.69 6.25 16.60
C ASP A 13 -3.32 7.29 17.66
N ASN A 14 -3.93 8.47 17.61
CA ASN A 14 -3.61 9.61 18.47
C ASN A 14 -2.08 9.92 18.55
N ASN A 15 -1.42 9.96 17.39
CA ASN A 15 0.04 10.14 17.22
C ASN A 15 0.93 9.06 17.86
N GLN A 16 0.37 7.93 18.30
CA GLN A 16 1.13 6.77 18.75
C GLN A 16 1.14 5.69 17.69
N ALA A 17 2.28 5.01 17.54
CA ALA A 17 2.41 3.87 16.63
C ALA A 17 1.40 2.77 16.97
N LEU A 18 0.64 2.32 15.97
CA LEU A 18 -0.39 1.30 16.14
C LEU A 18 0.07 -0.04 15.55
N SER A 19 0.39 -0.98 16.42
CA SER A 19 0.74 -2.36 16.07
C SER A 19 -0.47 -3.27 15.89
N GLY A 20 -0.27 -4.40 15.20
CA GLY A 20 -1.28 -5.45 15.05
C GLY A 20 -2.43 -5.11 14.10
N ALA A 21 -2.31 -4.08 13.27
CA ALA A 21 -3.26 -3.81 12.20
C ALA A 21 -3.05 -4.78 11.02
N LYS A 22 -4.10 -5.03 10.25
CA LYS A 22 -4.01 -5.67 8.93
C LYS A 22 -3.97 -4.58 7.88
N VAL A 23 -2.94 -4.58 7.05
CA VAL A 23 -2.72 -3.57 6.02
C VAL A 23 -2.63 -4.24 4.66
N GLU A 24 -3.55 -3.89 3.78
CA GLU A 24 -3.56 -4.31 2.37
C GLU A 24 -3.30 -3.09 1.50
N VAL A 25 -2.38 -3.24 0.54
CA VAL A 25 -2.05 -2.22 -0.45
C VAL A 25 -2.50 -2.72 -1.82
N THR A 26 -3.30 -1.91 -2.51
CA THR A 26 -3.75 -2.16 -3.88
C THR A 26 -3.24 -1.04 -4.78
N GLY A 27 -2.53 -1.40 -5.84
CA GLY A 27 -2.15 -0.50 -6.93
C GLY A 27 -3.01 -0.75 -8.15
N ASP A 28 -3.78 0.26 -8.56
CA ASP A 28 -4.59 0.24 -9.77
C ASP A 28 -3.99 1.22 -10.79
N MET A 29 -3.62 0.72 -11.97
CA MET A 29 -3.13 1.57 -13.04
C MET A 29 -4.30 1.98 -13.92
N SER A 30 -4.44 3.29 -14.18
CA SER A 30 -5.49 3.84 -15.03
C SER A 30 -5.24 3.57 -16.52
N HIS A 31 -5.12 2.30 -16.89
CA HIS A 31 -4.93 1.83 -18.26
C HIS A 31 -5.81 0.60 -18.51
N ALA A 32 -6.55 0.61 -19.62
CA ALA A 32 -7.54 -0.43 -19.89
C ALA A 32 -6.90 -1.82 -19.97
N GLY A 33 -7.51 -2.79 -19.30
CA GLY A 33 -7.07 -4.19 -19.29
C GLY A 33 -5.98 -4.52 -18.25
N MET A 34 -5.53 -3.54 -17.46
CA MET A 34 -4.60 -3.80 -16.34
C MET A 34 -5.34 -4.40 -15.14
N VAL A 35 -4.70 -5.38 -14.50
CA VAL A 35 -5.20 -6.00 -13.26
C VAL A 35 -4.54 -5.29 -12.07
N PRO A 36 -5.29 -4.97 -11.00
CA PRO A 36 -4.72 -4.39 -9.80
C PRO A 36 -3.63 -5.28 -9.18
N VAL A 37 -2.58 -4.65 -8.67
CA VAL A 37 -1.54 -5.32 -7.87
C VAL A 37 -1.96 -5.23 -6.42
N ILE A 38 -2.21 -6.37 -5.77
CA ILE A 38 -2.62 -6.44 -4.37
C ILE A 38 -1.49 -7.10 -3.57
N SER A 39 -1.08 -6.48 -2.47
CA SER A 39 -0.03 -6.99 -1.58
C SER A 39 -0.38 -6.71 -0.12
N GLU A 40 -0.13 -7.68 0.75
CA GLU A 40 -0.20 -7.49 2.20
C GLU A 40 1.08 -6.78 2.69
N ALA A 41 0.91 -5.76 3.52
CA ALA A 41 2.02 -5.12 4.21
C ALA A 41 2.15 -5.68 5.62
N LEU A 42 3.30 -6.27 5.93
CA LEU A 42 3.57 -6.89 7.23
C LEU A 42 4.22 -5.88 8.16
N GLU A 43 3.86 -5.94 9.44
CA GLU A 43 4.51 -5.12 10.47
C GLU A 43 6.00 -5.49 10.59
N THR A 44 6.87 -4.49 10.50
CA THR A 44 8.33 -4.63 10.57
C THR A 44 8.91 -3.95 11.80
N GLU A 45 8.28 -2.85 12.21
CA GLU A 45 8.50 -2.13 13.46
C GLU A 45 7.14 -1.63 13.97
N ALA A 46 7.06 -1.19 15.23
CA ALA A 46 5.81 -0.72 15.80
C ALA A 46 5.15 0.35 14.91
N GLY A 47 3.98 0.02 14.36
CA GLY A 47 3.22 0.92 13.47
C GLY A 47 3.77 1.07 12.04
N LEU A 48 4.88 0.42 11.68
CA LEU A 48 5.43 0.42 10.32
C LEU A 48 5.16 -0.91 9.62
N TYR A 49 4.39 -0.84 8.54
CA TYR A 49 4.01 -1.98 7.72
C TYR A 49 4.64 -1.86 6.33
N GLN A 50 5.26 -2.94 5.84
CA GLN A 50 5.95 -2.95 4.56
C GLN A 50 5.52 -4.11 3.67
N THR A 51 5.30 -3.82 2.38
CA THR A 51 5.08 -4.84 1.36
C THR A 51 6.40 -5.55 1.04
N LYS A 52 6.33 -6.85 0.70
CA LYS A 52 7.51 -7.64 0.30
C LYS A 52 7.67 -7.75 -1.22
N ASP A 53 6.57 -7.81 -1.95
CA ASP A 53 6.51 -8.25 -3.34
C ASP A 53 5.68 -7.32 -4.24
N PHE A 54 5.36 -6.12 -3.75
CA PHE A 54 4.66 -5.13 -4.56
C PHE A 54 5.53 -4.67 -5.74
N GLU A 55 4.97 -4.63 -6.93
CA GLU A 55 5.68 -4.24 -8.14
C GLU A 55 4.77 -3.39 -9.04
N PHE A 56 5.23 -2.18 -9.38
CA PHE A 56 4.65 -1.44 -10.48
C PHE A 56 5.04 -2.13 -11.80
N THR A 57 4.03 -2.60 -12.52
CA THR A 57 4.24 -3.38 -13.74
C THR A 57 4.59 -2.50 -14.94
N MET A 58 4.22 -1.22 -14.89
CA MET A 58 4.41 -0.23 -15.96
C MET A 58 4.55 1.20 -15.40
N ALA A 59 5.25 2.07 -16.13
CA ALA A 59 5.31 3.50 -15.85
C ALA A 59 3.98 4.19 -16.22
N GLY A 60 3.66 5.29 -15.55
CA GLY A 60 2.43 6.05 -15.77
C GLY A 60 1.68 6.33 -14.47
N ASP A 61 0.39 6.62 -14.59
CA ASP A 61 -0.44 7.01 -13.45
C ASP A 61 -1.08 5.82 -12.77
N TRP A 62 -0.95 5.81 -11.44
CA TRP A 62 -1.46 4.78 -10.55
C TRP A 62 -2.29 5.41 -9.43
N ILE A 63 -3.27 4.66 -8.96
CA ILE A 63 -4.00 4.90 -7.72
C ILE A 63 -3.55 3.83 -6.74
N LEU A 64 -2.98 4.27 -5.62
CA LEU A 64 -2.60 3.40 -4.53
C LEU A 64 -3.68 3.50 -3.45
N SER A 65 -4.40 2.41 -3.21
CA SER A 65 -5.41 2.29 -2.15
C SER A 65 -4.84 1.47 -1.00
N VAL A 66 -5.01 1.94 0.23
CA VAL A 66 -4.54 1.26 1.44
C VAL A 66 -5.74 1.01 2.35
N LEU A 67 -6.03 -0.27 2.58
CA LEU A 67 -7.07 -0.71 3.51
C LEU A 67 -6.41 -1.16 4.81
N ILE A 68 -6.73 -0.44 5.89
CA ILE A 68 -6.25 -0.73 7.24
C ILE A 68 -7.41 -1.24 8.07
N LYS A 69 -7.24 -2.38 8.74
CA LYS A 69 -8.18 -2.93 9.72
C LYS A 69 -7.45 -3.09 11.05
N THR A 70 -7.88 -2.37 12.06
CA THR A 70 -7.27 -2.39 13.40
C THR A 70 -7.86 -3.52 14.24
N ALA A 71 -7.17 -3.92 15.31
CA ALA A 71 -7.63 -4.98 16.20
C ALA A 71 -8.95 -4.65 16.93
N ASP A 72 -9.20 -3.36 17.18
CA ASP A 72 -10.47 -2.85 17.75
C ASP A 72 -11.62 -2.79 16.71
N GLY A 73 -11.38 -3.24 15.48
CA GLY A 73 -12.37 -3.38 14.43
C GLY A 73 -12.60 -2.12 13.58
N LYS A 74 -11.89 -1.01 13.84
CA LYS A 74 -11.94 0.16 12.96
C LYS A 74 -11.38 -0.20 11.58
N LYS A 75 -11.89 0.49 10.57
CA LYS A 75 -11.44 0.39 9.19
C LYS A 75 -11.14 1.76 8.64
N LEU A 76 -10.02 1.89 7.96
CA LEU A 76 -9.63 3.09 7.23
C LEU A 76 -9.28 2.70 5.80
N ASN A 77 -9.79 3.47 4.85
CA ASN A 77 -9.39 3.38 3.44
C ASN A 77 -8.75 4.71 3.04
N LEU A 78 -7.56 4.64 2.46
CA LEU A 78 -6.83 5.80 1.96
C LEU A 78 -6.52 5.60 0.49
N GLU A 79 -6.61 6.66 -0.30
CA GLU A 79 -6.22 6.63 -1.70
C GLU A 79 -5.20 7.72 -1.99
N LYS A 80 -4.18 7.36 -2.77
CA LYS A 80 -3.16 8.29 -3.24
C LYS A 80 -2.92 8.08 -4.73
N LYS A 81 -3.11 9.14 -5.50
CA LYS A 81 -2.67 9.18 -6.91
C LYS A 81 -1.17 9.46 -6.95
N LEU A 82 -0.46 8.71 -7.78
CA LEU A 82 0.97 8.88 -8.01
C LEU A 82 1.34 8.54 -9.45
N SER A 83 2.41 9.15 -9.96
CA SER A 83 2.97 8.83 -11.26
C SER A 83 4.30 8.10 -11.08
N VAL A 84 4.45 6.96 -11.74
CA VAL A 84 5.67 6.16 -11.72
C VAL A 84 6.47 6.44 -12.98
N ALA A 85 7.71 6.90 -12.83
CA ALA A 85 8.58 7.18 -13.96
C ALA A 85 9.05 5.88 -14.64
N GLY A 86 9.22 5.94 -15.97
CA GLY A 86 9.96 4.92 -16.71
C GLY A 86 11.46 4.98 -16.41
N LYS A 87 12.16 3.88 -16.67
CA LYS A 87 13.62 3.87 -16.76
C LYS A 87 14.07 4.35 -18.13
#